data_AF-A0A090RUF8-F1
#
_entry.id   AF-A0A090RUF8-F1
#
_cell.length_a   1.000
_cell.length_b   1.000
_cell.length_c   1.000
_cell.angle_alpha   90.00
_cell.angle_beta   90.00
_cell.angle_gamma   90.00
#
_symmetry.space_group_name_H-M   'P 1'
#
loop_
_entity.id
_entity.type
_entity.pdbx_description
1 polymer ?
#
loop_
_entity_poly.entity_id
_entity_poly.type
_entity_poly.pdbx_seq_one_letter_code
_entity_poly.pdbx_strand_id
1 'polypeptide(L)'
;MLNIVDVIEKDEFQGALELNYAMYRNSYKQNYEQLTDIKLVGDSREVRIMNKWIAKHFPDIVLSSELSDEECDGYNRSTIEAEGEERLSTFDKFRYDEFWRISSSLSSVADFHNLFDVDHAKSIREHGIEAIHPDNLNIMLFRANRKKSFKSQERYSWERQEEVIWASLRAVTELSTDEERVVRALVGQLKALY
;
A
#
# COMPACT_ATOMS: atom_id res chain seq x y z
N MET A 1 -6.29 -17.09 -27.77
CA MET A 1 -6.88 -16.33 -26.65
C MET A 1 -8.27 -15.96 -27.11
N LEU A 2 -9.31 -16.35 -26.38
CA LEU A 2 -10.70 -15.96 -26.70
C LEU A 2 -10.84 -14.44 -26.57
N ASN A 3 -11.36 -13.79 -27.60
CA ASN A 3 -11.73 -12.38 -27.58
C ASN A 3 -13.21 -12.25 -27.18
N ILE A 4 -13.61 -11.13 -26.57
CA ILE A 4 -15.03 -10.85 -26.25
C ILE A 4 -15.89 -10.93 -27.52
N VAL A 5 -15.35 -10.47 -28.65
CA VAL A 5 -16.01 -10.52 -29.96
C VAL A 5 -16.37 -11.96 -30.35
N ASP A 6 -15.46 -12.92 -30.15
CA ASP A 6 -15.67 -14.33 -30.50
C ASP A 6 -16.80 -14.99 -29.67
N VAL A 7 -17.16 -14.39 -28.54
CA VAL A 7 -18.24 -14.88 -27.66
C VAL A 7 -19.57 -14.22 -28.01
N ILE A 8 -19.56 -12.92 -28.34
CA ILE A 8 -20.75 -12.15 -28.73
C ILE A 8 -21.27 -12.61 -30.09
N GLU A 9 -20.39 -12.94 -31.05
CA GLU A 9 -20.78 -13.35 -32.40
C GLU A 9 -21.35 -14.78 -32.50
N LYS A 10 -21.59 -15.46 -31.37
CA LYS A 10 -22.25 -16.77 -31.36
C LYS A 10 -23.77 -16.61 -31.44
N ASP A 11 -24.41 -17.39 -32.31
CA ASP A 11 -25.86 -17.35 -32.59
C ASP A 11 -26.78 -17.52 -31.36
N GLU A 12 -26.24 -17.97 -30.22
CA GLU A 12 -26.97 -18.21 -28.96
C GLU A 12 -26.55 -17.26 -27.81
N PHE A 13 -25.88 -16.15 -28.10
CA PHE A 13 -25.42 -15.23 -27.07
C PHE A 13 -26.59 -14.49 -26.38
N GLN A 14 -26.75 -14.69 -25.07
CA GLN A 14 -27.87 -14.16 -24.27
C GLN A 14 -27.48 -12.93 -23.43
N GLY A 15 -26.42 -12.20 -23.79
CA GLY A 15 -25.98 -11.02 -23.02
C GLY A 15 -25.10 -11.34 -21.81
N ALA A 16 -24.95 -12.61 -21.43
CA ALA A 16 -24.16 -13.06 -20.29
C ALA A 16 -22.76 -13.54 -20.69
N LEU A 17 -21.71 -13.03 -20.03
CA LEU A 17 -20.31 -13.36 -20.32
C LEU A 17 -19.50 -13.65 -19.05
N GLU A 18 -18.64 -14.68 -19.10
CA GLU A 18 -17.55 -14.82 -18.14
C GLU A 18 -16.32 -14.04 -18.63
N LEU A 19 -15.87 -13.06 -17.84
CA LEU A 19 -14.82 -12.11 -18.23
C LEU A 19 -13.61 -12.26 -17.30
N ASN A 20 -12.47 -12.63 -17.89
CA ASN A 20 -11.18 -12.60 -17.21
C ASN A 20 -10.34 -11.36 -17.57
N TYR A 21 -9.28 -11.12 -16.81
CA TYR A 21 -8.47 -9.92 -16.96
C TYR A 21 -7.76 -9.79 -18.32
N ALA A 22 -7.37 -10.92 -18.93
CA ALA A 22 -6.76 -10.91 -20.25
C ALA A 22 -7.76 -10.48 -21.33
N MET A 23 -9.00 -10.96 -21.25
CA MET A 23 -10.09 -10.54 -22.14
C MET A 23 -10.44 -9.06 -21.94
N TYR A 24 -10.55 -8.63 -20.68
CA TYR A 24 -10.78 -7.22 -20.32
C TYR A 24 -9.71 -6.30 -20.93
N ARG A 25 -8.42 -6.63 -20.80
CA ARG A 25 -7.32 -5.81 -21.34
C ARG A 25 -7.33 -5.69 -22.86
N ASN A 26 -7.89 -6.66 -23.55
CA ASN A 26 -7.97 -6.69 -25.02
C ASN A 26 -9.33 -6.25 -25.56
N SER A 27 -10.23 -5.78 -24.68
CA SER A 27 -11.55 -5.31 -25.04
C SER A 27 -11.59 -3.83 -25.36
N TYR A 28 -12.64 -3.43 -26.07
CA TYR A 28 -13.00 -2.04 -26.35
C TYR A 28 -14.37 -1.73 -25.76
N LYS A 29 -14.66 -0.44 -25.50
CA LYS A 29 -15.93 0.01 -24.92
C LYS A 29 -17.17 -0.53 -25.66
N GLN A 30 -17.13 -0.52 -26.99
CA GLN A 30 -18.19 -1.02 -27.86
C GLN A 30 -18.53 -2.50 -27.61
N ASN A 31 -17.61 -3.29 -27.06
CA ASN A 31 -17.85 -4.70 -26.76
C ASN A 31 -18.75 -4.91 -25.53
N TYR A 32 -19.00 -3.87 -24.73
CA TYR A 32 -19.81 -3.95 -23.51
C TYR A 32 -21.27 -3.55 -23.74
N GLU A 33 -21.58 -2.88 -24.85
CA GLU A 33 -22.93 -2.35 -25.13
C GLU A 33 -24.00 -3.44 -25.29
N GLN A 34 -23.59 -4.66 -25.62
CA GLN A 34 -24.48 -5.82 -25.83
C GLN A 34 -24.51 -6.76 -24.61
N LEU A 35 -23.80 -6.43 -23.54
CA LEU A 35 -23.71 -7.25 -22.34
C LEU A 35 -24.75 -6.79 -21.33
N THR A 36 -25.42 -7.73 -20.69
CA THR A 36 -26.35 -7.49 -19.58
C THR A 36 -25.78 -8.01 -18.27
N ASP A 37 -25.03 -9.11 -18.33
CA ASP A 37 -24.50 -9.81 -17.16
C ASP A 37 -23.04 -10.19 -17.40
N ILE A 38 -22.17 -9.88 -16.45
CA ILE A 38 -20.77 -10.27 -16.50
C ILE A 38 -20.38 -10.96 -15.20
N LYS A 39 -19.91 -12.20 -15.32
CA LYS A 39 -19.22 -12.91 -14.24
C LYS A 39 -17.72 -12.63 -14.35
N LEU A 40 -17.19 -11.88 -13.39
CA LEU A 40 -15.77 -11.53 -13.31
C LEU A 40 -14.98 -12.69 -12.71
N VAL A 41 -13.94 -13.12 -13.42
CA VAL A 41 -13.06 -14.22 -13.01
C VAL A 41 -11.61 -13.74 -13.00
N GLY A 42 -10.92 -13.99 -11.91
CA GLY A 42 -9.53 -13.57 -11.72
C GLY A 42 -9.19 -13.47 -10.24
N ASP A 43 -8.00 -12.97 -9.95
CA ASP A 43 -7.64 -12.67 -8.56
C ASP A 43 -8.38 -11.41 -8.04
N SER A 44 -8.34 -11.19 -6.73
CA SER A 44 -9.04 -10.06 -6.07
C SER A 44 -8.66 -8.68 -6.63
N ARG A 45 -7.42 -8.51 -7.10
CA ARG A 45 -6.97 -7.25 -7.69
C ARG A 45 -7.55 -7.06 -9.08
N GLU A 46 -7.48 -8.10 -9.90
CA GLU A 46 -8.01 -8.11 -11.26
C GLU A 46 -9.52 -7.87 -11.28
N VAL A 47 -10.26 -8.62 -10.46
CA VAL A 47 -11.71 -8.46 -10.30
C VAL A 47 -12.05 -7.05 -9.86
N ARG A 48 -11.33 -6.47 -8.89
CA ARG A 48 -11.53 -5.08 -8.44
C ARG A 48 -11.30 -4.06 -9.54
N ILE A 49 -10.24 -4.23 -10.34
CA ILE A 49 -9.93 -3.32 -11.46
C ILE A 49 -11.08 -3.36 -12.48
N MET A 50 -11.49 -4.57 -12.88
CA MET A 50 -12.56 -4.78 -13.85
C MET A 50 -13.89 -4.23 -13.33
N ASN A 51 -14.29 -4.62 -12.11
CA ASN A 51 -15.53 -4.20 -11.48
C ASN A 51 -15.63 -2.67 -11.41
N LYS A 52 -14.59 -2.00 -10.87
CA LYS A 52 -14.58 -0.54 -10.72
C LYS A 52 -14.72 0.19 -12.05
N TRP A 53 -14.07 -0.29 -13.10
CA TRP A 53 -14.13 0.35 -14.41
C TRP A 53 -15.48 0.10 -15.10
N ILE A 54 -15.95 -1.15 -15.10
CA ILE A 54 -17.19 -1.53 -15.78
C ILE A 54 -18.39 -0.89 -15.08
N ALA A 55 -18.52 -0.99 -13.76
CA ALA A 55 -19.64 -0.40 -13.00
C ALA A 55 -19.72 1.13 -13.19
N LYS A 56 -18.57 1.80 -13.36
CA LYS A 56 -18.52 3.25 -13.63
C LYS A 56 -19.01 3.61 -15.02
N HIS A 57 -18.72 2.79 -16.03
CA HIS A 57 -18.95 3.12 -17.44
C HIS A 57 -20.22 2.49 -18.01
N PHE A 58 -20.68 1.39 -17.42
CA PHE A 58 -21.82 0.59 -17.85
C PHE A 58 -22.63 0.17 -16.61
N PRO A 59 -23.32 1.12 -15.97
CA PRO A 59 -24.01 0.88 -14.70
C PRO A 59 -25.17 -0.11 -14.81
N ASP A 60 -25.69 -0.31 -16.03
CA ASP A 60 -26.81 -1.23 -16.29
C ASP A 60 -26.36 -2.69 -16.44
N ILE A 61 -25.04 -2.96 -16.48
CA ILE A 61 -24.50 -4.32 -16.51
C ILE A 61 -24.47 -4.88 -15.10
N VAL A 62 -25.10 -6.03 -14.90
CA VAL A 62 -25.05 -6.78 -13.65
C VAL A 62 -23.69 -7.48 -13.55
N LEU A 63 -22.91 -7.09 -12.54
CA LEU A 63 -21.61 -7.71 -12.26
C LEU A 63 -21.74 -8.72 -11.13
N SER A 64 -21.18 -9.91 -11.35
CA SER A 64 -21.05 -10.94 -10.32
C SER A 64 -19.61 -11.45 -10.26
N SER A 65 -19.18 -11.92 -9.09
CA SER A 65 -17.91 -12.62 -8.90
C SER A 65 -18.09 -13.73 -7.88
N GLU A 66 -17.25 -14.77 -7.95
CA GLU A 66 -17.19 -15.81 -6.91
C GLU A 66 -16.43 -15.35 -5.65
N LEU A 67 -15.72 -14.22 -5.77
CA LEU A 67 -15.09 -13.55 -4.63
C LEU A 67 -16.16 -12.88 -3.78
N SER A 68 -16.07 -13.04 -2.46
CA SER A 68 -16.92 -12.32 -1.51
C SER A 68 -16.65 -10.81 -1.56
N ASP A 69 -17.62 -10.01 -1.13
CA ASP A 69 -17.43 -8.56 -1.00
C ASP A 69 -16.23 -8.24 -0.10
N GLU A 70 -15.97 -9.06 0.93
CA GLU A 70 -14.77 -8.95 1.78
C GLU A 70 -13.46 -9.26 1.02
N GLU A 71 -13.47 -10.16 0.04
CA GLU A 71 -12.30 -10.42 -0.82
C GLU A 71 -12.09 -9.31 -1.87
N CYS A 72 -13.18 -8.70 -2.33
CA CYS A 72 -13.17 -7.58 -3.27
C CYS A 72 -12.82 -6.23 -2.60
N ASP A 73 -13.32 -5.96 -1.40
CA ASP A 73 -13.10 -4.73 -0.59
C ASP A 73 -11.97 -4.84 0.44
N GLY A 74 -11.44 -6.04 0.69
CA GLY A 74 -10.70 -6.42 1.92
C GLY A 74 -9.39 -5.73 2.28
N TYR A 75 -9.01 -4.64 1.61
CA TYR A 75 -7.85 -3.85 2.03
C TYR A 75 -8.08 -2.36 1.80
N ASN A 76 -8.73 -1.72 2.77
CA ASN A 76 -8.79 -0.27 2.88
C ASN A 76 -7.76 0.18 3.94
N ARG A 77 -6.51 0.34 3.50
CA ARG A 77 -5.39 0.74 4.37
C ARG A 77 -5.71 1.98 5.21
N SER A 78 -6.30 3.01 4.59
CA SER A 78 -6.65 4.26 5.28
C SER A 78 -7.67 4.06 6.40
N THR A 79 -8.62 3.14 6.23
CA THR A 79 -9.60 2.84 7.31
C THR A 79 -8.92 2.09 8.45
N ILE A 80 -8.07 1.12 8.13
CA ILE A 80 -7.30 0.36 9.12
C ILE A 80 -6.36 1.27 9.93
N GLU A 81 -5.67 2.19 9.26
CA GLU A 81 -4.79 3.16 9.91
C GLU A 81 -5.59 4.09 10.82
N ALA A 82 -6.71 4.65 10.35
CA ALA A 82 -7.56 5.52 11.17
C ALA A 82 -8.11 4.80 12.42
N GLU A 83 -8.68 3.61 12.25
CA GLU A 83 -9.19 2.82 13.37
C GLU A 83 -8.09 2.37 14.33
N GLY A 84 -6.89 2.09 13.83
CA GLY A 84 -5.75 1.71 14.66
C GLY A 84 -5.21 2.88 15.47
N GLU A 85 -5.09 4.06 14.86
CA GLU A 85 -4.66 5.28 15.56
C GLU A 85 -5.65 5.70 16.65
N GLU A 86 -6.96 5.49 16.46
CA GLU A 86 -7.98 5.74 17.48
C GLU A 86 -7.85 4.83 18.72
N ARG A 87 -7.24 3.65 18.57
CA ARG A 87 -7.04 2.68 19.66
C ARG A 87 -5.74 2.89 20.42
N LEU A 88 -4.85 3.76 19.95
CA LEU A 88 -3.59 4.05 20.62
C LEU A 88 -3.82 4.81 21.93
N SER A 89 -3.02 4.50 22.94
CA SER A 89 -2.93 5.37 24.12
C SER A 89 -2.39 6.75 23.72
N THR A 90 -2.62 7.78 24.53
CA THR A 90 -2.04 9.12 24.28
C THR A 90 -0.52 9.07 24.09
N PHE A 91 0.16 8.22 24.87
CA PHE A 91 1.61 8.07 24.78
C PHE A 91 2.02 7.33 23.51
N ASP A 92 1.32 6.27 23.12
CA ASP A 92 1.64 5.53 21.89
C ASP A 92 1.33 6.33 20.64
N LYS A 93 0.28 7.16 20.66
CA LYS A 93 -0.01 8.10 19.59
C LYS A 93 1.11 9.14 19.45
N PHE A 94 1.57 9.70 20.56
CA PHE A 94 2.75 10.57 20.55
C PHE A 94 3.98 9.87 19.95
N ARG A 95 4.27 8.63 20.36
CA ARG A 95 5.38 7.85 19.79
C ARG A 95 5.21 7.62 18.30
N TYR A 96 4.02 7.23 17.86
CA TYR A 96 3.69 6.98 16.47
C TYR A 96 3.94 8.23 15.60
N ASP A 97 3.42 9.37 16.02
CA ASP A 97 3.58 10.66 15.32
C ASP A 97 5.05 11.10 15.27
N GLU A 98 5.81 10.86 16.36
CA GLU A 98 7.21 11.26 16.44
C GLU A 98 8.10 10.50 15.44
N PHE A 99 7.81 9.24 15.11
CA PHE A 99 8.55 8.53 14.06
C PHE A 99 8.45 9.27 12.71
N TRP A 100 7.29 9.83 12.38
CA TRP A 100 7.01 10.49 11.09
C TRP A 100 7.72 11.85 11.07
N ARG A 101 7.63 12.58 12.18
CA ARG A 101 8.33 13.86 12.37
C ARG A 101 9.85 13.68 12.29
N ILE A 102 10.41 12.69 12.98
CA ILE A 102 11.86 12.41 12.98
C ILE A 102 12.33 12.01 11.59
N SER A 103 11.63 11.09 10.91
CA SER A 103 11.94 10.68 9.53
C SER A 103 12.00 11.87 8.55
N SER A 104 11.01 12.77 8.64
CA SER A 104 10.95 13.99 7.83
C SER A 104 12.09 14.96 8.16
N SER A 105 12.41 15.11 9.44
CA SER A 105 13.50 15.98 9.91
C SER A 105 14.86 15.45 9.46
N LEU A 106 15.11 14.14 9.57
CA LEU A 106 16.33 13.50 9.07
C LEU A 106 16.52 13.69 7.56
N SER A 107 15.44 13.55 6.79
CA SER A 107 15.47 13.80 5.35
C SER A 107 15.78 15.27 5.01
N SER A 108 15.29 16.20 5.83
CA SER A 108 15.52 17.64 5.66
C SER A 108 16.97 18.03 5.96
N VAL A 109 17.58 17.43 6.99
CA VAL A 109 19.00 17.66 7.32
C VAL A 109 19.92 17.21 6.17
N ALA A 110 19.51 16.22 5.39
CA ALA A 110 20.27 15.73 4.25
C ALA A 110 20.06 16.52 2.94
N ASP A 111 19.20 17.56 2.96
CA ASP A 111 18.68 18.24 1.76
C ASP A 111 18.16 17.25 0.69
N PHE A 112 17.60 16.13 1.13
CA PHE A 112 17.10 15.06 0.27
C PHE A 112 15.68 14.73 0.68
N HIS A 113 14.72 15.38 0.02
CA HIS A 113 13.31 15.10 0.23
C HIS A 113 12.99 13.63 -0.05
N ASN A 114 12.35 12.97 0.92
CA ASN A 114 12.04 11.53 0.90
C ASN A 114 13.28 10.62 0.91
N LEU A 115 14.33 10.98 1.65
CA LEU A 115 15.41 10.05 1.95
C LEU A 115 14.89 8.89 2.81
N PHE A 116 14.19 9.24 3.89
CA PHE A 116 13.61 8.31 4.82
C PHE A 116 12.09 8.19 4.64
N ASP A 117 11.58 7.04 5.04
CA ASP A 117 10.18 6.72 5.16
C ASP A 117 9.99 5.90 6.44
N VAL A 118 8.75 5.78 6.89
CA VAL A 118 8.43 4.93 8.02
C VAL A 118 7.63 3.71 7.57
N ASP A 119 8.09 2.55 7.99
CA ASP A 119 7.60 1.26 7.59
C ASP A 119 7.08 0.48 8.79
N HIS A 120 5.97 -0.21 8.59
CA HIS A 120 5.42 -1.17 9.52
C HIS A 120 6.14 -2.53 9.33
N ALA A 121 6.85 -2.99 10.36
CA ALA A 121 7.56 -4.26 10.37
C ALA A 121 6.57 -5.41 10.09
N LYS A 122 5.54 -5.54 10.93
CA LYS A 122 4.33 -6.31 10.63
C LYS A 122 3.49 -5.53 9.62
N SER A 123 3.22 -6.14 8.48
CA SER A 123 2.45 -5.51 7.41
C SER A 123 1.02 -5.24 7.83
N ILE A 124 0.50 -4.03 7.56
CA ILE A 124 -0.92 -3.70 7.74
C ILE A 124 -1.81 -4.66 6.95
N ARG A 125 -1.34 -5.19 5.82
CA ARG A 125 -2.12 -6.13 5.02
C ARG A 125 -2.30 -7.50 5.70
N GLU A 126 -1.31 -7.93 6.48
CA GLU A 126 -1.34 -9.23 7.16
C GLU A 126 -1.90 -9.14 8.58
N HIS A 127 -1.71 -8.00 9.24
CA HIS A 127 -2.03 -7.83 10.66
C HIS A 127 -3.07 -6.75 10.94
N GLY A 128 -3.58 -6.07 9.91
CA GLY A 128 -4.64 -5.07 10.05
C GLY A 128 -4.32 -4.01 11.10
N ILE A 129 -5.26 -3.80 12.00
CA ILE A 129 -5.19 -2.80 13.07
C ILE A 129 -4.03 -3.08 14.05
N GLU A 130 -3.67 -4.35 14.28
CA GLU A 130 -2.58 -4.70 15.20
C GLU A 130 -1.20 -4.26 14.69
N ALA A 131 -1.09 -3.97 13.38
CA ALA A 131 0.11 -3.38 12.81
C ALA A 131 0.30 -1.90 13.22
N ILE A 132 -0.77 -1.22 13.65
CA ILE A 132 -0.78 0.20 13.99
C ILE A 132 -0.35 0.38 15.46
N HIS A 133 0.91 0.06 15.74
CA HIS A 133 1.53 0.29 17.06
C HIS A 133 2.96 0.84 16.86
N PRO A 134 3.43 1.79 17.68
CA PRO A 134 4.80 2.33 17.56
C PRO A 134 5.92 1.28 17.67
N ASP A 135 5.72 0.22 18.47
CA ASP A 135 6.64 -0.92 18.54
C ASP A 135 6.68 -1.77 17.26
N ASN A 136 5.94 -1.37 16.22
CA ASN A 136 5.96 -2.00 14.91
C ASN A 136 6.63 -1.12 13.85
N LEU A 137 7.17 0.05 14.22
CA LEU A 137 7.67 1.02 13.26
C LEU A 137 9.20 0.94 13.11
N ASN A 138 9.66 1.14 11.87
CA ASN A 138 11.08 1.30 11.49
C ASN A 138 11.24 2.53 10.60
N ILE A 139 12.28 3.32 10.81
CA ILE A 139 12.71 4.32 9.83
C ILE A 139 13.64 3.62 8.81
N MET A 140 13.30 3.71 7.53
CA MET A 140 14.10 3.09 6.47
C MET A 140 14.27 4.00 5.26
N LEU A 141 15.20 3.65 4.38
CA LEU A 141 15.37 4.34 3.11
C LEU A 141 14.08 4.22 2.27
N PHE A 142 13.52 5.35 1.85
CA PHE A 142 12.26 5.40 1.09
C PHE A 142 12.27 4.49 -0.15
N ARG A 143 13.38 4.46 -0.89
CA ARG A 143 13.53 3.59 -2.06
C ARG A 143 13.52 2.10 -1.71
N ALA A 144 14.04 1.72 -0.54
CA ALA A 144 13.96 0.35 -0.06
C ALA A 144 12.52 0.01 0.31
N ASN A 145 11.81 0.92 0.98
CA ASN A 145 10.41 0.76 1.33
C ASN A 145 9.52 0.50 0.10
N ARG A 146 9.69 1.30 -0.97
CA ARG A 146 8.92 1.11 -2.22
C ARG A 146 9.16 -0.22 -2.94
N LYS A 147 10.30 -0.88 -2.69
CA LYS A 147 10.64 -2.18 -3.28
C LYS A 147 10.24 -3.36 -2.39
N LYS A 148 9.81 -3.09 -1.15
CA LYS A 148 9.39 -4.12 -0.20
C LYS A 148 8.11 -4.79 -0.71
N SER A 149 8.02 -6.10 -0.51
CA SER A 149 6.77 -6.83 -0.73
C SER A 149 5.75 -6.48 0.36
N PHE A 150 4.48 -6.80 0.14
CA PHE A 150 3.42 -6.62 1.15
C PHE A 150 3.54 -7.54 2.38
N LYS A 151 4.63 -8.31 2.50
CA LYS A 151 4.90 -9.22 3.60
C LYS A 151 5.58 -8.52 4.76
N SER A 152 5.30 -9.01 5.96
CA SER A 152 5.98 -8.60 7.18
C SER A 152 7.48 -8.88 7.11
N GLN A 153 8.23 -8.02 7.78
CA GLN A 153 9.66 -8.14 8.04
C GLN A 153 9.91 -7.91 9.52
N GLU A 154 11.08 -8.35 9.98
CA GLU A 154 11.47 -8.14 11.37
C GLU A 154 11.63 -6.65 11.67
N ARG A 155 11.18 -6.23 12.86
CA ARG A 155 11.49 -4.89 13.37
C ARG A 155 13.00 -4.79 13.58
N TYR A 156 13.59 -3.66 13.21
CA TYR A 156 14.99 -3.42 13.48
C TYR A 156 15.26 -3.39 14.98
N SER A 157 16.35 -4.03 15.40
CA SER A 157 16.94 -3.71 16.70
C SER A 157 17.34 -2.22 16.72
N TRP A 158 17.51 -1.65 17.90
CA TRP A 158 17.97 -0.26 18.01
C TRP A 158 19.29 -0.04 17.26
N GLU A 159 20.25 -0.95 17.42
CA GLU A 159 21.57 -0.88 16.78
C GLU A 159 21.43 -0.87 15.26
N ARG A 160 20.52 -1.70 14.73
CA ARG A 160 20.25 -1.74 13.30
C ARG A 160 19.56 -0.47 12.81
N GLN A 161 18.61 0.06 13.58
CA GLN A 161 17.91 1.30 13.23
C GLN A 161 18.87 2.49 13.14
N GLU A 162 19.78 2.61 14.11
CA GLU A 162 20.83 3.63 14.14
C GLU A 162 21.79 3.46 12.97
N GLU A 163 22.24 2.24 12.68
CA GLU A 163 23.10 1.93 11.54
C GLU A 163 22.45 2.34 10.21
N VAL A 164 21.18 2.00 10.00
CA VAL A 164 20.45 2.34 8.76
C VAL A 164 20.35 3.85 8.56
N ILE A 165 20.09 4.62 9.61
CA ILE A 165 20.01 6.08 9.54
C ILE A 165 21.36 6.67 9.11
N TRP A 166 22.43 6.31 9.81
CA TRP A 166 23.76 6.85 9.51
C TRP A 166 24.29 6.41 8.15
N ALA A 167 24.08 5.14 7.77
CA ALA A 167 24.48 4.64 6.46
C ALA A 167 23.73 5.35 5.33
N SER A 168 22.43 5.59 5.49
CA SER A 168 21.62 6.26 4.47
C SER A 168 22.01 7.73 4.29
N LEU A 169 22.30 8.45 5.38
CA LEU A 169 22.77 9.83 5.33
C LEU A 169 24.12 9.94 4.62
N ARG A 170 25.10 9.13 5.03
CA ARG A 170 26.45 9.11 4.45
C ARG A 170 26.47 8.70 2.98
N ALA A 171 25.46 7.96 2.53
CA ALA A 171 25.36 7.54 1.14
C ALA A 171 24.92 8.67 0.21
N VAL A 172 24.33 9.75 0.72
CA VAL A 172 23.75 10.82 -0.10
C VAL A 172 24.37 12.19 0.12
N THR A 173 25.00 12.44 1.27
CA THR A 173 25.63 13.72 1.57
C THR A 173 26.77 13.60 2.59
N GLU A 174 27.66 14.60 2.60
CA GLU A 174 28.60 14.85 3.69
C GLU A 174 27.97 15.87 4.63
N LEU A 175 27.85 15.51 5.91
CA LEU A 175 27.24 16.38 6.91
C LEU A 175 28.30 17.32 7.50
N SER A 176 27.95 18.59 7.63
CA SER A 176 28.68 19.54 8.47
C SER A 176 28.59 19.16 9.96
N THR A 177 29.47 19.73 10.77
CA THR A 177 29.48 19.50 12.22
C THR A 177 28.16 19.84 12.89
N ASP A 178 27.47 20.89 12.45
CA ASP A 178 26.18 21.29 13.04
C ASP A 178 25.04 20.38 12.57
N GLU A 179 25.04 19.94 11.31
CA GLU A 179 24.07 18.94 10.82
C GLU A 179 24.24 17.60 11.56
N GLU A 180 25.47 17.14 11.79
CA GLU A 180 25.71 15.93 12.59
C GLU A 180 25.13 16.05 14.01
N ARG A 181 25.21 17.22 14.64
CA ARG A 181 24.62 17.46 15.97
C ARG A 181 23.10 17.35 15.92
N VAL A 182 22.47 17.89 14.87
CA VAL A 182 21.02 17.76 14.67
C VAL A 182 20.63 16.29 14.48
N VAL A 183 21.36 15.54 13.64
CA VAL A 183 21.12 14.09 13.44
C VAL A 183 21.25 13.35 14.77
N ARG A 184 22.30 13.60 15.56
CA ARG A 184 22.47 12.95 16.87
C ARG A 184 21.33 13.27 17.84
N ALA A 185 20.84 14.51 17.84
CA ALA A 185 19.69 14.88 18.66
C ALA A 185 18.42 14.13 18.23
N LEU A 186 18.16 14.02 16.93
CA LEU A 186 17.02 13.29 16.36
C LEU A 186 17.12 11.77 16.62
N VAL A 187 18.29 11.18 16.47
CA VAL A 187 18.56 9.77 16.79
C VAL A 187 18.40 9.53 18.29
N GLY A 188 18.84 10.46 19.15
CA GLY A 188 18.62 10.39 20.59
C GLY A 188 17.14 10.43 20.98
N GLN A 189 16.35 11.28 20.32
CA GLN A 189 14.90 11.30 20.48
C GLN A 189 14.28 9.98 20.04
N LEU A 190 14.64 9.46 18.86
CA LEU A 190 14.15 8.18 18.36
C LEU A 190 14.45 7.04 19.35
N LYS A 191 15.65 7.01 19.94
CA LYS A 191 16.04 6.00 20.93
C LYS A 191 15.13 6.01 22.16
N ALA A 192 14.68 7.18 22.59
CA ALA A 192 13.78 7.30 23.74
C ALA A 192 12.36 6.81 23.43
N LEU A 193 12.01 6.67 22.14
CA LEU A 193 10.73 6.12 21.69
C LEU A 193 10.79 4.62 21.43
N TYR A 194 11.98 4.00 21.41
CA TYR A 194 12.20 2.63 20.94
C TYR A 194 11.87 1.55 21.96
#